data_AF-A0A2V7WF80-F1
#
_entry.id   AF-A0A2V7WF80-F1
#
_cell.length_a   1.000
_cell.length_b   1.000
_cell.length_c   1.000
_cell.angle_alpha   90.00
_cell.angle_beta   90.00
_cell.angle_gamma   90.00
#
_symmetry.space_group_name_H-M   'P 1'
#
loop_
_entity.id
_entity.type
_entity.pdbx_description
1 polymer ?
#
loop_
_entity_poly.entity_id
_entity_poly.type
_entity_poly.pdbx_seq_one_letter_code
_entity_poly.pdbx_strand_id
1 'polypeptide(L)'
;MMAKVQAEIPPDLSRQIERIIRDGWFPDQETVVREALVQFVDAKSFLGDSPRMLHRFAADALNDSKPETALKFVDRALSLMVNQKLTDFNLFQNLIELRVQILLVLGRAADALAALEEAQQTLPNNPSIAKWIERLQKQRTS
;
A
#
# COMPACT_ATOMS: atom_id res chain seq x y z
N MET A 1 9.72 -13.45 -28.21
CA MET A 1 10.49 -12.40 -28.92
C MET A 1 10.25 -11.10 -28.16
N MET A 2 11.23 -10.56 -27.43
CA MET A 2 11.05 -9.27 -26.74
C MET A 2 11.15 -8.15 -27.77
N ALA A 3 10.11 -7.32 -27.86
CA ALA A 3 10.13 -6.14 -28.71
C ALA A 3 11.18 -5.16 -28.17
N LYS A 4 12.19 -4.83 -28.98
CA LYS A 4 13.10 -3.72 -28.67
C LYS A 4 12.30 -2.43 -28.74
N VAL A 5 12.04 -1.82 -27.60
CA VAL A 5 11.48 -0.47 -27.52
C VAL A 5 12.61 0.50 -27.84
N GLN A 6 12.54 1.15 -29.00
CA GLN A 6 13.35 2.32 -29.30
C GLN A 6 12.57 3.55 -28.85
N ALA A 7 13.12 4.31 -27.90
CA ALA A 7 12.59 5.58 -27.48
C ALA A 7 13.69 6.63 -27.67
N GLU A 8 13.35 7.73 -28.35
CA GLU A 8 14.24 8.87 -28.50
C GLU A 8 14.11 9.79 -27.29
N ILE A 9 15.24 10.23 -26.74
CA ILE A 9 15.27 11.20 -25.64
C ILE A 9 15.03 12.58 -26.23
N PRO A 10 14.02 13.35 -25.75
CA PRO A 10 13.76 14.69 -26.24
C PRO A 10 15.00 15.59 -26.15
N PRO A 11 15.22 16.51 -27.11
CA PRO A 11 16.43 17.33 -27.16
C PRO A 11 16.69 18.15 -25.89
N ASP A 12 15.63 18.61 -25.24
CA ASP A 12 15.72 19.39 -23.99
C ASP A 12 16.18 18.53 -22.82
N LEU A 13 15.68 17.30 -22.73
CA LEU A 13 16.10 16.35 -21.70
C LEU A 13 17.54 15.89 -21.95
N SER A 14 17.94 15.67 -23.20
CA SER A 14 19.33 15.33 -23.54
C SER A 14 20.31 16.42 -23.07
N ARG A 15 19.97 17.70 -23.28
CA ARG A 15 20.79 18.82 -22.81
C ARG A 15 20.91 18.87 -21.29
N GLN A 16 19.85 18.51 -20.56
CA GLN A 16 19.88 18.43 -19.11
C GLN A 16 20.76 17.28 -18.61
N ILE A 17 20.67 16.11 -19.28
CA ILE A 17 21.50 14.94 -18.97
C ILE A 17 22.99 15.25 -19.19
N GLU A 18 23.34 15.90 -20.29
CA GLU A 18 24.72 16.32 -20.55
C GLU A 18 25.25 17.29 -19.50
N ARG A 19 24.39 18.19 -18.99
CA ARG A 19 24.78 19.14 -17.95
C ARG A 19 25.13 18.43 -16.64
N ILE A 20 24.28 17.50 -16.16
CA ILE A 20 24.54 16.80 -14.90
C ILE A 20 25.76 15.86 -14.98
N ILE A 21 26.05 15.30 -16.16
CA ILE A 21 27.27 14.53 -16.40
C ILE A 21 28.48 15.45 -16.34
N ARG A 22 28.42 16.62 -17.00
CA ARG A 22 29.48 17.63 -16.97
C ARG A 22 29.74 18.14 -15.55
N ASP A 23 28.69 18.30 -14.76
CA ASP A 23 28.76 18.72 -13.37
C ASP A 23 29.30 17.60 -12.45
N GLY A 24 29.58 16.40 -12.99
CA GLY A 24 30.21 15.27 -12.30
C GLY A 24 29.26 14.45 -11.43
N TRP A 25 27.95 14.63 -11.57
CA TRP A 25 26.95 13.90 -10.77
C TRP A 25 26.83 12.45 -11.22
N PHE A 26 27.07 12.19 -12.50
CA PHE A 26 26.99 10.87 -13.11
C PHE A 26 28.10 10.68 -14.15
N PRO A 27 28.59 9.43 -14.34
CA PRO A 27 29.71 9.15 -15.23
C PRO A 27 29.32 9.17 -16.72
N ASP A 28 28.09 8.79 -17.05
CA ASP A 28 27.59 8.70 -18.42
C ASP A 28 26.06 8.77 -18.49
N GLN A 29 25.55 8.89 -19.71
CA GLN A 29 24.12 8.98 -20.01
C GLN A 29 23.35 7.70 -19.67
N GLU A 30 23.98 6.53 -19.82
CA GLU A 30 23.33 5.25 -19.51
C GLU A 30 23.01 5.17 -18.02
N THR A 31 23.95 5.58 -17.18
CA THR A 31 23.82 5.60 -15.72
C THR A 31 22.71 6.56 -15.29
N VAL A 32 22.65 7.76 -15.87
CA VAL A 32 21.57 8.72 -15.61
C VAL A 32 20.20 8.13 -15.93
N VAL A 33 20.05 7.55 -17.13
CA VAL A 33 18.77 6.98 -17.58
C VAL A 33 18.39 5.77 -16.72
N ARG A 34 19.36 4.91 -16.39
CA ARG A 34 19.16 3.75 -15.50
C ARG A 34 18.66 4.18 -14.14
N GLU A 35 19.32 5.14 -13.49
CA GLU A 35 18.92 5.64 -12.17
C GLU A 35 17.56 6.33 -12.21
N ALA A 36 17.28 7.13 -13.26
CA ALA A 36 15.96 7.74 -13.45
C ALA A 36 14.86 6.69 -13.66
N LEU A 37 15.13 5.61 -14.40
CA LEU A 37 14.21 4.51 -14.59
C LEU A 37 13.98 3.72 -13.31
N VAL A 38 15.02 3.49 -12.50
CA VAL A 38 14.91 2.86 -11.18
C VAL A 38 14.04 3.72 -10.28
N GLN A 39 14.34 5.02 -10.16
CA GLN A 39 13.52 5.96 -9.37
C GLN A 39 12.08 6.06 -9.89
N PHE A 40 11.87 5.96 -11.19
CA PHE A 40 10.54 5.96 -11.78
C PHE A 40 9.77 4.65 -11.52
N VAL A 41 10.44 3.50 -11.57
CA VAL A 41 9.87 2.20 -11.21
C VAL A 41 9.57 2.16 -9.72
N ASP A 42 10.45 2.69 -8.88
CA ASP A 42 10.22 2.88 -7.46
C ASP A 42 9.04 3.82 -7.21
N ALA A 43 8.94 4.93 -7.95
CA ALA A 43 7.80 5.85 -7.86
C ALA A 43 6.49 5.26 -8.41
N LYS A 44 6.53 4.42 -9.45
CA LYS A 44 5.35 3.75 -10.01
C LYS A 44 4.89 2.58 -9.15
N SER A 45 5.82 1.81 -8.59
CA SER A 45 5.50 0.85 -7.53
C SER A 45 4.90 1.59 -6.35
N PHE A 46 5.38 2.79 -5.99
CA PHE A 46 4.76 3.65 -4.98
C PHE A 46 3.32 4.10 -5.34
N LEU A 47 3.01 4.36 -6.62
CA LEU A 47 1.66 4.75 -7.04
C LEU A 47 0.66 3.57 -7.03
N GLY A 48 1.10 2.36 -7.37
CA GLY A 48 0.27 1.15 -7.35
C GLY A 48 0.13 0.51 -5.95
N ASP A 49 1.17 0.63 -5.12
CA ASP A 49 1.25 0.02 -3.79
C ASP A 49 1.11 1.04 -2.64
N SER A 50 0.75 2.31 -2.88
CA SER A 50 0.51 3.21 -1.74
C SER A 50 -0.61 2.64 -0.84
N PRO A 51 -0.47 2.65 0.49
CA PRO A 51 -1.51 2.13 1.38
C PRO A 51 -2.89 2.78 1.16
N ARG A 52 -2.92 4.05 0.71
CA ARG A 52 -4.16 4.76 0.33
C ARG A 52 -4.81 4.22 -0.94
N MET A 53 -4.03 3.92 -1.98
CA MET A 53 -4.54 3.32 -3.20
C MET A 53 -5.02 1.89 -2.95
N LEU A 54 -4.25 1.11 -2.19
CA LEU A 54 -4.62 -0.25 -1.81
C LEU A 54 -5.90 -0.28 -0.96
N HIS A 55 -6.09 0.68 -0.05
CA HIS A 55 -7.36 0.85 0.67
C HIS A 55 -8.53 1.07 -0.30
N ARG A 56 -8.36 1.92 -1.32
CA ARG A 56 -9.40 2.16 -2.34
C ARG A 56 -9.68 0.90 -3.16
N PHE A 57 -8.65 0.20 -3.63
CA PHE A 57 -8.82 -1.05 -4.36
C PHE A 57 -9.50 -2.14 -3.54
N ALA A 58 -9.21 -2.20 -2.24
CA ALA A 58 -9.91 -3.10 -1.34
C ALA A 58 -11.41 -2.75 -1.22
N ALA A 59 -11.75 -1.47 -1.06
CA ALA A 59 -13.13 -1.02 -1.00
C ALA A 59 -13.89 -1.31 -2.31
N ASP A 60 -13.27 -1.02 -3.46
CA ASP A 60 -13.84 -1.30 -4.78
C ASP A 60 -14.04 -2.82 -4.99
N ALA A 61 -13.04 -3.64 -4.63
CA ALA A 61 -13.15 -5.10 -4.70
C ALA A 61 -14.24 -5.67 -3.77
N LEU A 62 -14.43 -5.08 -2.59
CA LEU A 62 -15.50 -5.49 -1.67
C LEU A 62 -16.89 -5.15 -2.23
N ASN A 63 -17.05 -3.95 -2.81
CA ASN A 63 -18.28 -3.54 -3.50
C ASN A 63 -18.59 -4.45 -4.70
N ASP A 64 -17.56 -4.92 -5.40
CA ASP A 64 -17.63 -5.91 -6.47
C ASP A 64 -17.92 -7.34 -5.99
N SER A 65 -18.16 -7.56 -4.68
CA SER A 65 -18.36 -8.88 -4.07
C SER A 65 -17.17 -9.83 -4.28
N LYS A 66 -15.94 -9.29 -4.24
CA LYS A 66 -14.67 -10.05 -4.31
C LYS A 66 -13.90 -9.96 -2.98
N PRO A 67 -14.44 -10.47 -1.87
CA PRO A 67 -13.88 -10.25 -0.53
C PRO A 67 -12.45 -10.81 -0.36
N GLU A 68 -12.09 -11.91 -1.02
CA GLU A 68 -10.72 -12.45 -0.97
C GLU A 68 -9.72 -11.55 -1.70
N THR A 69 -10.16 -10.89 -2.78
CA THR A 69 -9.34 -9.92 -3.49
C THR A 69 -9.19 -8.65 -2.66
N ALA A 70 -10.26 -8.19 -2.03
CA ALA A 70 -10.23 -7.07 -1.10
C ALA A 70 -9.25 -7.33 0.06
N LEU A 71 -9.28 -8.53 0.63
CA LEU A 71 -8.39 -8.92 1.73
C LEU A 71 -6.91 -8.84 1.32
N LYS A 72 -6.56 -9.32 0.12
CA LYS A 72 -5.18 -9.22 -0.40
C LYS A 72 -4.68 -7.78 -0.48
N PHE A 73 -5.53 -6.86 -0.92
CA PHE A 73 -5.16 -5.44 -0.98
C PHE A 73 -4.96 -4.83 0.41
N VAL A 74 -5.85 -5.15 1.37
CA VAL A 74 -5.71 -4.65 2.75
C VAL A 74 -4.48 -5.21 3.44
N ASP A 75 -4.22 -6.52 3.33
CA ASP A 75 -3.04 -7.15 3.93
C ASP A 75 -1.75 -6.56 3.33
N ARG A 76 -1.73 -6.31 2.01
CA ARG A 76 -0.61 -5.62 1.35
C ARG A 76 -0.42 -4.20 1.92
N ALA A 77 -1.50 -3.43 2.05
CA ALA A 77 -1.44 -2.05 2.56
C ALA A 77 -0.87 -2.00 3.99
N LEU A 78 -1.37 -2.87 4.87
CA LEU A 78 -0.92 -2.96 6.26
C LEU A 78 0.55 -3.37 6.35
N SER A 79 1.00 -4.34 5.52
CA SER A 79 2.41 -4.75 5.48
C SER A 79 3.35 -3.59 5.13
N LEU A 80 2.91 -2.70 4.24
CA LEU A 80 3.70 -1.54 3.82
C LEU A 80 3.75 -0.47 4.92
N MET A 81 2.65 -0.26 5.63
CA MET A 81 2.61 0.72 6.74
C MET A 81 3.51 0.32 7.91
N VAL A 82 3.55 -0.97 8.26
CA VAL A 82 4.46 -1.47 9.31
C VAL A 82 5.92 -1.26 8.92
N ASN A 83 6.26 -1.49 7.64
CA ASN A 83 7.62 -1.35 7.14
C ASN A 83 8.08 0.12 6.97
N GLN A 84 7.16 1.08 6.79
CA GLN A 84 7.48 2.47 6.45
C GLN A 84 7.49 3.46 7.64
N LYS A 85 7.51 2.97 8.89
CA LYS A 85 7.18 3.74 10.11
C LYS A 85 5.77 4.31 10.00
N LEU A 86 4.85 3.76 10.79
CA LEU A 86 3.48 4.22 10.92
C LEU A 86 3.43 5.71 11.28
N THR A 87 3.10 6.55 10.29
CA THR A 87 2.92 8.00 10.46
C THR A 87 1.46 8.43 10.30
N ASP A 88 0.64 7.64 9.60
CA ASP A 88 -0.77 7.92 9.36
C ASP A 88 -1.66 6.92 10.11
N PHE A 89 -1.91 7.21 11.39
CA PHE A 89 -2.73 6.35 12.26
C PHE A 89 -4.19 6.27 11.82
N ASN A 90 -4.72 7.30 11.14
CA ASN A 90 -6.08 7.29 10.61
C ASN A 90 -6.21 6.30 9.46
N LEU A 91 -5.26 6.31 8.52
CA LEU A 91 -5.25 5.34 7.43
C LEU A 91 -5.08 3.92 7.96
N PHE A 92 -4.21 3.72 8.95
CA PHE A 92 -4.05 2.42 9.61
C PHE A 92 -5.35 1.94 10.23
N GLN A 93 -6.05 2.78 11.00
CA GLN A 93 -7.36 2.46 11.56
C GLN A 93 -8.36 2.07 10.47
N ASN A 94 -8.48 2.87 9.40
CA ASN A 94 -9.41 2.59 8.30
C ASN A 94 -9.12 1.24 7.63
N LEU A 95 -7.85 0.91 7.41
CA LEU A 95 -7.44 -0.39 6.87
C LEU A 95 -7.79 -1.55 7.80
N ILE A 96 -7.60 -1.39 9.12
CA ILE A 96 -8.00 -2.39 10.11
C ILE A 96 -9.52 -2.59 10.10
N GLU A 97 -10.31 -1.51 10.11
CA GLU A 97 -11.77 -1.60 10.06
C GLU A 97 -12.26 -2.28 8.78
N LEU A 98 -11.65 -1.94 7.63
CA LEU A 98 -11.96 -2.59 6.35
C LEU A 98 -11.58 -4.08 6.38
N ARG A 99 -10.42 -4.44 6.95
CA ARG A 99 -9.99 -5.84 7.13
C ARG A 99 -11.03 -6.63 7.94
N VAL A 100 -11.49 -6.06 9.05
CA VAL A 100 -12.50 -6.67 9.92
C VAL A 100 -13.80 -6.90 9.15
N GLN A 101 -14.29 -5.89 8.42
CA GLN A 101 -15.50 -6.03 7.60
C GLN A 101 -15.36 -7.17 6.57
N ILE A 102 -14.24 -7.22 5.86
CA ILE A 102 -13.95 -8.27 4.88
C ILE A 102 -13.93 -9.65 5.55
N LEU A 103 -13.23 -9.79 6.67
CA LEU A 103 -13.13 -11.06 7.40
C LEU A 103 -14.51 -11.53 7.90
N LEU A 104 -15.38 -10.62 8.32
CA LEU A 104 -16.74 -10.97 8.70
C LEU A 104 -17.60 -11.42 7.52
N VAL A 105 -17.47 -10.77 6.36
CA VAL A 105 -18.12 -11.23 5.10
C VAL A 105 -17.66 -12.64 4.73
N LEU A 106 -16.40 -12.97 4.98
CA LEU A 106 -15.82 -14.30 4.76
C LEU A 106 -16.16 -15.33 5.85
N GLY A 107 -16.93 -14.95 6.88
CA GLY A 107 -17.22 -15.83 8.02
C GLY A 107 -16.03 -16.09 8.96
N ARG A 108 -14.94 -15.33 8.82
CA ARG A 108 -13.67 -15.47 9.57
C ARG A 108 -13.65 -14.55 10.80
N ALA A 109 -14.66 -14.67 11.67
CA ALA A 109 -14.81 -13.79 12.83
C ALA A 109 -13.66 -13.91 13.86
N ALA A 110 -13.07 -15.09 14.00
CA ALA A 110 -11.91 -15.30 14.87
C ALA A 110 -10.69 -14.50 14.40
N ASP A 111 -10.43 -14.51 13.09
CA ASP A 111 -9.33 -13.75 12.49
C ASP A 111 -9.58 -12.24 12.58
N ALA A 112 -10.84 -11.82 12.46
CA ALA A 112 -11.22 -10.42 12.63
C ALA A 112 -10.92 -9.92 14.07
N LEU A 113 -11.21 -10.74 15.08
CA LEU A 113 -10.89 -10.41 16.47
C LEU A 113 -9.39 -10.35 16.70
N ALA A 114 -8.63 -11.35 16.22
CA ALA A 114 -7.17 -11.37 16.33
C ALA A 114 -6.54 -10.11 15.70
N ALA A 115 -7.02 -9.71 14.52
CA ALA A 115 -6.55 -8.50 13.84
C ALA A 115 -6.79 -7.22 14.67
N LEU A 116 -7.91 -7.14 15.39
CA LEU A 116 -8.22 -6.00 16.26
C LEU A 116 -7.34 -5.97 17.52
N GLU A 117 -7.08 -7.14 18.11
CA GLU A 117 -6.19 -7.27 19.27
C GLU A 117 -4.75 -6.87 18.92
N GLU A 118 -4.25 -7.28 17.75
CA GLU A 118 -2.97 -6.81 17.21
C GLU A 118 -2.97 -5.29 16.98
N ALA A 119 -4.03 -4.76 16.36
CA ALA A 119 -4.16 -3.32 16.12
C ALA A 119 -4.20 -2.50 17.41
N GLN A 120 -4.80 -3.04 18.49
CA GLN A 120 -4.84 -2.40 19.80
C GLN A 120 -3.44 -2.22 20.40
N GLN A 121 -2.49 -3.13 20.13
CA GLN A 121 -1.10 -2.93 20.59
C GLN A 121 -0.45 -1.71 19.93
N THR A 122 -0.82 -1.44 18.68
CA THR A 122 -0.34 -0.27 17.92
C THR A 122 -1.09 1.00 18.29
N LEU A 123 -2.39 0.88 18.57
CA LEU A 123 -3.32 1.97 18.85
C LEU A 123 -4.11 1.72 20.16
N PRO A 124 -3.45 1.78 21.34
CA PRO A 124 -4.04 1.30 22.61
C PRO A 124 -5.28 2.05 23.08
N ASN A 125 -5.43 3.32 22.69
CA ASN A 125 -6.55 4.18 23.11
C ASN A 125 -7.53 4.49 21.97
N ASN A 126 -7.58 3.66 20.93
CA ASN A 126 -8.46 3.90 19.80
C ASN A 126 -9.90 3.44 20.10
N PRO A 127 -10.89 4.35 20.15
CA PRO A 127 -12.25 4.01 20.54
C PRO A 127 -12.98 3.16 19.50
N SER A 128 -12.63 3.27 18.20
CA SER A 128 -13.24 2.44 17.16
C SER A 128 -12.81 0.99 17.29
N ILE A 129 -11.51 0.74 17.49
CA ILE A 129 -10.98 -0.62 17.71
C ILE A 129 -11.63 -1.25 18.95
N ALA A 130 -11.70 -0.51 20.07
CA ALA A 130 -12.35 -0.99 21.29
C ALA A 130 -13.82 -1.39 21.07
N LYS A 131 -14.60 -0.56 20.35
CA LYS A 131 -16.01 -0.86 20.02
C LYS A 131 -16.15 -2.12 19.15
N TRP A 132 -15.25 -2.31 18.19
CA TRP A 132 -15.25 -3.51 17.35
C TRP A 132 -14.96 -4.77 18.14
N ILE A 133 -13.96 -4.74 19.03
CA ILE A 133 -13.63 -5.86 19.93
C ILE A 133 -14.84 -6.23 20.78
N GLU A 134 -15.45 -5.24 21.45
CA GLU A 134 -16.62 -5.45 22.31
C GLU A 134 -17.78 -6.09 21.52
N ARG A 135 -18.04 -5.59 20.30
CA ARG A 135 -19.09 -6.11 19.42
C ARG A 135 -18.86 -7.58 19.07
N LEU A 136 -17.64 -7.94 18.65
CA LEU A 136 -17.33 -9.31 18.24
C LEU A 136 -17.32 -10.28 19.42
N GLN A 137 -16.86 -9.85 20.59
CA GLN A 137 -16.90 -10.66 21.81
C GLN A 137 -18.35 -10.99 22.21
N LYS A 138 -19.27 -10.00 22.16
CA LYS A 138 -20.70 -10.22 22.44
C LYS A 138 -21.36 -11.21 21.47
N GLN A 139 -21.00 -11.15 20.20
CA GLN A 139 -21.51 -12.08 19.18
C GLN A 139 -21.04 -13.51 19.39
N ARG A 140 -19.87 -13.72 20.01
CA ARG A 140 -19.33 -15.06 20.29
C ARG A 140 -19.98 -15.72 21.51
N THR A 141 -20.50 -14.93 22.45
CA THR A 141 -21.16 -15.41 23.67
C THR A 141 -22.68 -15.57 23.53
N SER A 142 -23.25 -15.18 22.38
CA SER A 142 -24.68 -15.28 22.06
C SER A 142 -24.94 -16.49 21.17
#